data_AF-A0A4Y7SM90-F1
#
_entry.id   AF-A0A4Y7SM90-F1
#
_cell.length_a   1.000
_cell.length_b   1.000
_cell.length_c   1.000
_cell.angle_alpha   90.00
_cell.angle_beta   90.00
_cell.angle_gamma   90.00
#
_symmetry.space_group_name_H-M   'P 1'
#
loop_
_entity.id
_entity.type
_entity.pdbx_description
1 polymer ?
#
loop_
_entity_poly.entity_id
_entity_poly.type
_entity_poly.pdbx_seq_one_letter_code
_entity_poly.pdbx_strand_id
1 'polypeptide(L)'
;MVAVELGVRTLIAAGVKSMHIRVRSDNQQVVTALSARTVRNSQESKILAKVLSLCRTSGIVAMPIWVWTKSNPADSLSRCQYPSWESRVEAYIDIPDHLREFVRDVRPRSA
;
A
#
# COMPACT_ATOMS: atom_id res chain seq x y z
N MET A 1 5.90 4.67 2.56
CA MET A 1 4.53 5.20 2.40
C MET A 1 3.92 4.92 1.02
N VAL A 2 4.67 5.05 -0.09
CA VAL A 2 4.18 4.83 -1.48
C VAL A 2 3.34 3.56 -1.66
N ALA A 3 3.84 2.41 -1.20
CA ALA A 3 3.14 1.13 -1.31
C ALA A 3 1.76 1.13 -0.62
N VAL A 4 1.59 1.90 0.46
CA VAL A 4 0.29 2.03 1.14
C VAL A 4 -0.69 2.81 0.27
N GLU A 5 -0.27 3.90 -0.37
CA GLU A 5 -1.16 4.65 -1.28
C GLU A 5 -1.59 3.78 -2.47
N LEU A 6 -0.65 3.08 -3.09
CA LEU A 6 -0.97 2.16 -4.19
C LEU A 6 -1.92 1.05 -3.73
N GLY A 7 -1.67 0.42 -2.58
CA GLY A 7 -2.55 -0.60 -2.03
C GLY A 7 -3.97 -0.10 -1.76
N VAL A 8 -4.13 1.10 -1.19
CA VAL A 8 -5.46 1.70 -0.97
C VAL A 8 -6.16 1.99 -2.29
N ARG A 9 -5.45 2.51 -3.29
CA ARG A 9 -6.02 2.74 -4.64
C ARG A 9 -6.46 1.44 -5.29
N THR A 10 -5.65 0.38 -5.21
CA THR A 10 -5.98 -0.94 -5.73
C THR A 10 -7.25 -1.50 -5.08
N LEU A 11 -7.40 -1.37 -3.76
CA LEU A 11 -8.61 -1.77 -3.06
C LEU A 11 -9.83 -0.97 -3.57
N ILE A 12 -9.72 0.35 -3.67
CA ILE A 12 -10.80 1.21 -4.18
C ILE A 12 -11.19 0.81 -5.61
N ALA A 13 -10.21 0.55 -6.49
CA ALA A 13 -10.43 0.11 -7.86
C ALA A 13 -11.11 -1.27 -7.93
N ALA A 14 -10.81 -2.15 -6.96
CA ALA A 14 -11.50 -3.43 -6.78
C ALA A 14 -12.91 -3.30 -6.15
N GLY A 15 -13.43 -2.08 -5.95
CA GLY A 15 -14.77 -1.82 -5.43
C GLY A 15 -14.87 -1.77 -3.90
N VAL A 16 -13.76 -1.86 -3.18
CA VAL A 16 -13.72 -1.81 -1.71
C VAL A 16 -14.09 -0.41 -1.22
N LYS A 17 -15.13 -0.32 -0.38
CA LYS A 17 -15.62 0.93 0.24
C LYS A 17 -16.17 0.68 1.64
N SER A 18 -16.24 1.72 2.47
CA SER A 18 -16.92 1.74 3.77
C SER A 18 -16.54 0.60 4.72
N MET A 19 -15.25 0.29 4.85
CA MET A 19 -14.79 -0.83 5.66
C MET A 19 -13.47 -0.60 6.37
N HIS A 20 -13.18 -1.45 7.36
CA HIS A 20 -11.91 -1.45 8.07
C HIS A 20 -10.92 -2.38 7.37
N ILE A 21 -9.78 -1.85 6.97
CA ILE A 21 -8.69 -2.62 6.35
C ILE A 21 -7.51 -2.72 7.30
N ARG A 22 -6.82 -3.85 7.28
CA ARG A 22 -5.56 -4.03 8.02
C ARG A 22 -4.38 -3.76 7.09
N VAL A 23 -3.57 -2.77 7.42
CA VAL A 23 -2.31 -2.48 6.71
C VAL A 23 -1.17 -3.11 7.49
N ARG A 24 -0.66 -4.24 7.01
CA ARG A 24 0.48 -4.93 7.64
C ARG A 24 1.78 -4.41 7.05
N SER A 25 2.72 -4.03 7.89
CA SER A 25 4.03 -3.51 7.49
C SER A 25 5.07 -3.89 8.54
N ASP A 26 6.25 -4.31 8.10
CA ASP A 26 7.42 -4.48 8.98
C ASP A 26 8.21 -3.17 9.15
N ASN A 27 7.95 -2.17 8.31
CA ASN A 27 8.48 -0.82 8.47
C ASN A 27 7.74 -0.08 9.60
N GLN A 28 8.41 0.08 10.74
CA GLN A 28 7.88 0.77 11.92
C GLN A 28 7.50 2.23 11.64
N GLN A 29 8.25 2.94 10.77
CA GLN A 29 7.97 4.35 10.47
C GLN A 29 6.62 4.48 9.74
N VAL A 30 6.31 3.55 8.82
CA VAL A 30 5.01 3.51 8.14
C VAL A 30 3.88 3.23 9.12
N VAL A 31 4.05 2.26 10.02
CA VAL A 31 3.05 1.92 11.05
C VAL A 31 2.79 3.13 11.95
N THR A 32 3.85 3.72 12.51
CA THR A 32 3.73 4.91 13.37
C THR A 32 3.09 6.07 12.63
N ALA A 33 3.46 6.33 11.37
CA ALA A 33 2.90 7.42 10.58
C ALA A 33 1.40 7.26 10.31
N LEU A 34 0.94 6.04 10.02
CA LEU A 34 -0.48 5.74 9.84
C LEU A 34 -1.26 5.86 11.15
N SER A 35 -0.72 5.32 12.25
CA SER A 35 -1.36 5.38 13.57
C SER A 35 -1.49 6.81 14.07
N ALA A 36 -0.41 7.58 13.99
CA ALA A 36 -0.36 8.96 14.44
C ALA A 36 -0.99 9.94 13.42
N ARG A 37 -1.27 9.46 12.20
CA ARG A 37 -1.76 10.27 11.07
C ARG A 37 -0.84 11.45 10.75
N THR A 38 0.46 11.31 11.01
CA THR A 38 1.48 12.35 10.80
C THR A 38 2.87 11.73 10.62
N VAL A 39 3.74 12.42 9.90
CA VAL A 39 5.16 12.05 9.71
C VAL A 39 6.00 13.31 9.48
N ARG A 40 7.26 13.30 9.93
CA ARG A 40 8.16 14.46 9.85
C ARG A 40 8.73 14.71 8.46
N ASN A 41 8.95 13.63 7.69
CA ASN A 41 9.49 13.76 6.34
C ASN A 41 8.45 14.43 5.42
N SER A 42 8.84 15.52 4.75
CA SER A 42 7.93 16.34 3.95
C SER A 42 7.32 15.61 2.77
N GLN A 43 8.09 14.74 2.11
CA GLN A 43 7.63 13.94 0.98
C GLN A 43 6.68 12.82 1.44
N GLU A 44 7.04 12.10 2.51
CA GLU A 44 6.14 11.09 3.08
C GLU A 44 4.86 11.69 3.63
N SER A 45 4.92 12.91 4.18
CA SER A 45 3.77 13.66 4.68
C SER A 45 2.77 13.98 3.56
N LYS A 46 3.25 14.37 2.38
CA LYS A 46 2.39 14.58 1.20
C LYS A 46 1.68 13.29 0.78
N ILE A 47 2.39 12.17 0.74
CA ILE A 47 1.83 10.85 0.38
C ILE A 47 0.83 10.39 1.46
N LEU A 48 1.17 10.54 2.74
CA LEU A 48 0.27 10.21 3.84
C LEU A 48 -1.03 11.03 3.78
N ALA A 49 -0.95 12.33 3.47
CA ALA A 49 -2.13 13.16 3.29
C ALA A 49 -3.05 12.63 2.16
N LYS A 50 -2.47 12.13 1.06
CA LYS A 50 -3.23 11.47 -0.02
C LYS A 50 -3.88 10.18 0.45
N VAL A 51 -3.14 9.31 1.17
CA VAL A 51 -3.68 8.08 1.78
C VAL A 51 -4.87 8.40 2.67
N LEU A 52 -4.73 9.34 3.61
CA LEU A 52 -5.79 9.71 4.55
C LEU A 52 -7.01 10.29 3.82
N SER A 53 -6.80 11.07 2.76
CA SER A 53 -7.90 11.60 1.94
C SER A 53 -8.63 10.49 1.19
N LEU A 54 -7.92 9.55 0.56
CA LEU A 54 -8.51 8.42 -0.15
C LEU A 54 -9.35 7.55 0.80
N CYS A 55 -8.80 7.25 1.97
CA CYS A 55 -9.47 6.51 3.03
C CYS A 55 -10.78 7.22 3.44
N ARG A 56 -10.70 8.52 3.76
CA ARG A 56 -11.88 9.32 4.14
C ARG A 56 -12.95 9.35 3.04
N THR A 57 -12.58 9.62 1.80
CA THR A 57 -13.54 9.72 0.68
C THR A 57 -14.20 8.39 0.36
N SER A 58 -13.51 7.27 0.61
CA SER A 58 -14.01 5.92 0.31
C SER A 58 -14.66 5.23 1.51
N GLY A 59 -14.75 5.90 2.67
CA GLY A 59 -15.21 5.31 3.93
C GLY A 59 -14.28 4.21 4.48
N ILE A 60 -13.04 4.13 4.00
CA ILE A 60 -12.07 3.13 4.45
C ILE A 60 -11.37 3.61 5.72
N VAL A 61 -11.29 2.73 6.71
CA VAL A 61 -10.47 2.94 7.93
C VAL A 61 -9.25 2.05 7.84
N ALA A 62 -8.07 2.65 7.65
CA ALA A 62 -6.81 1.93 7.64
C ALA A 62 -6.33 1.69 9.08
N MET A 63 -6.23 0.42 9.47
CA MET A 63 -5.72 -0.04 10.76
C MET A 63 -4.30 -0.59 10.57
N PRO A 64 -3.25 0.20 10.86
CA PRO A 64 -1.87 -0.26 10.69
C PRO A 64 -1.52 -1.29 11.76
N ILE A 65 -0.81 -2.33 11.35
CA ILE A 65 -0.32 -3.41 12.22
C ILE A 65 1.14 -3.65 11.88
N TRP A 66 2.01 -3.53 12.88
CA TRP A 66 3.39 -3.97 12.72
C TRP A 66 3.43 -5.49 12.64
N VAL A 67 4.18 -6.02 11.67
CA VAL A 67 4.44 -7.45 11.54
C VAL A 67 5.93 -7.70 11.44
N TRP A 68 6.37 -8.86 11.91
CA TRP A 68 7.75 -9.27 11.73
C TRP A 68 8.07 -9.53 10.25
N THR A 69 9.24 -9.11 9.77
CA THR A 69 9.64 -9.20 8.36
C THR A 69 9.47 -10.58 7.77
N LYS A 70 9.88 -11.65 8.48
CA LYS A 70 9.73 -13.03 7.94
C LYS A 70 8.28 -13.52 7.87
N SER A 71 7.36 -12.81 8.52
CA SER A 71 5.92 -13.05 8.47
C SER A 71 5.20 -12.07 7.53
N ASN A 72 5.92 -11.17 6.84
CA ASN A 72 5.32 -10.20 5.92
C ASN A 72 5.07 -10.87 4.55
N PRO A 73 3.81 -11.14 4.17
CA PRO A 73 3.51 -11.79 2.89
C PRO A 73 3.91 -10.93 1.67
N ALA A 74 4.18 -9.64 1.86
CA ALA A 74 4.65 -8.77 0.79
C ALA A 74 6.16 -8.89 0.52
N ASP A 75 6.93 -9.56 1.37
CA ASP A 75 8.39 -9.69 1.22
C ASP A 75 8.76 -10.45 -0.06
N SER A 76 8.13 -11.60 -0.33
CA SER A 76 8.33 -12.37 -1.56
C SER A 76 7.90 -11.59 -2.81
N LEU A 77 6.75 -10.92 -2.75
CA LEU A 77 6.23 -10.07 -3.84
C LEU A 77 7.22 -8.95 -4.20
N SER A 78 7.85 -8.32 -3.20
CA SER A 78 8.85 -7.27 -3.41
C SER A 78 10.13 -7.78 -4.10
N ARG A 79 10.39 -9.09 -4.03
CA ARG A 79 11.51 -9.79 -4.69
C ARG A 79 11.10 -10.46 -6.00
N CYS A 80 9.97 -10.06 -6.58
CA CYS A 80 9.42 -10.61 -7.81
C CYS A 80 9.03 -12.11 -7.72
N GLN A 81 8.81 -12.63 -6.52
CA GLN A 81 8.30 -13.98 -6.29
C GLN A 81 6.79 -13.91 -6.11
N TYR A 82 6.07 -13.98 -7.23
CA TYR A 82 4.62 -13.87 -7.25
C TYR A 82 3.97 -15.26 -7.12
N PRO A 83 2.82 -15.36 -6.43
CA PRO A 83 2.07 -16.62 -6.38
C PRO A 83 1.47 -16.95 -7.76
N SER A 84 0.90 -18.14 -7.88
CA SER A 84 0.26 -18.59 -9.12
C SER A 84 -0.83 -17.60 -9.57
N TRP A 85 -1.10 -17.54 -10.88
CA TRP A 85 -1.99 -16.52 -11.44
C TRP A 85 -3.42 -16.63 -10.88
N GLU A 86 -3.88 -17.85 -10.55
CA GLU A 86 -5.21 -18.16 -10.01
C GLU A 86 -5.47 -17.49 -8.65
N SER A 87 -4.41 -17.16 -7.92
CA SER A 87 -4.49 -16.54 -6.59
C SER A 87 -4.41 -15.00 -6.63
N ARG A 88 -4.28 -14.41 -7.83
CA ARG A 88 -4.12 -12.97 -8.01
C ARG A 88 -5.48 -12.31 -8.18
N VAL A 89 -5.62 -11.11 -7.62
CA VAL A 89 -6.75 -10.23 -7.89
C VAL A 89 -6.32 -9.25 -8.97
N GLU A 90 -7.05 -9.21 -10.07
CA GLU A 90 -6.84 -8.20 -11.11
C GLU A 90 -7.49 -6.89 -10.69
N ALA A 91 -6.66 -5.87 -10.51
CA ALA A 91 -7.11 -4.50 -10.30
C ALA A 91 -6.12 -3.56 -10.97
N TYR A 92 -6.64 -2.71 -11.84
CA TYR A 92 -5.85 -1.74 -12.59
C TYR A 92 -5.98 -0.37 -11.94
N ILE A 93 -4.84 0.25 -11.67
CA ILE A 93 -4.76 1.63 -11.24
C ILE A 93 -3.74 2.36 -12.10
N ASP A 94 -4.05 3.59 -12.48
CA ASP A 94 -3.04 4.48 -13.02
C ASP A 94 -2.09 4.88 -11.89
N ILE A 95 -0.78 4.84 -12.16
CA ILE A 95 0.21 5.33 -11.22
C ILE A 95 0.11 6.86 -11.15
N PRO A 96 -0.25 7.43 -9.98
CA PRO A 96 -0.35 8.88 -9.84
C PRO A 96 0.99 9.55 -10.12
N ASP A 97 0.96 10.73 -10.74
CA ASP A 97 2.16 11.48 -11.15
C ASP A 97 3.17 11.68 -10.02
N HIS A 98 2.68 11.99 -8.80
CA HIS A 98 3.53 12.19 -7.62
C HIS A 98 4.16 10.91 -7.06
N LEU A 99 3.79 9.74 -7.59
CA LEU A 99 4.39 8.46 -7.24
C LEU A 99 5.29 7.88 -8.34
N ARG A 100 5.26 8.44 -9.56
CA ARG A 100 5.96 7.87 -10.72
C ARG A 100 7.46 7.69 -10.49
N GLU A 101 8.12 8.63 -9.83
CA GLU A 101 9.56 8.55 -9.55
C GLU A 101 9.93 7.42 -8.55
N PHE A 102 8.97 6.92 -7.76
CA PHE A 102 9.18 5.86 -6.77
C PHE A 102 8.78 4.47 -7.26
N VAL A 103 8.12 4.39 -8.42
CA VAL A 103 7.61 3.14 -8.97
C VAL A 103 8.41 2.81 -10.23
N ARG A 104 8.90 1.57 -10.30
CA ARG A 104 9.57 1.06 -11.49
C ARG A 104 8.74 -0.07 -12.06
N ASP A 105 8.69 -0.14 -13.38
CA ASP A 105 8.15 -1.31 -14.06
C ASP A 105 9.13 -2.47 -13.85
N VAL A 106 8.68 -3.51 -13.15
CA VAL A 106 9.47 -4.70 -12.88
C VAL A 106 8.76 -5.87 -13.54
N ARG A 107 9.39 -6.42 -14.58
CA ARG A 107 8.86 -7.61 -15.23
C ARG A 107 8.95 -8.80 -14.25
N PRO A 108 7.87 -9.57 -14.06
CA PRO A 108 7.92 -10.79 -13.26
C PRO A 108 9.03 -11.70 -13.78
N ARG A 109 9.86 -12.23 -12.88
CA ARG A 109 10.70 -13.39 -13.25
C ARG A 109 9.76 -14.58 -13.31
N SER A 110 9.69 -15.23 -14.47
CA SER A 110 8.99 -16.50 -14.62
C SER A 110 9.49 -17.45 -13.54
N ALA A 111 8.58 -18.04 -12.77
CA ALA A 111 8.90 -19.14 -11.86
C ALA A 111 9.17 -20.41 -12.66
#